data_AF-A0A6N9YQQ5-F1
#
_entry.id   AF-A0A6N9YQQ5-F1
#
_cell.length_a   1.000
_cell.length_b   1.000
_cell.length_c   1.000
_cell.angle_alpha   90.00
_cell.angle_beta   90.00
_cell.angle_gamma   90.00
#
_symmetry.space_group_name_H-M   'P 1'
#
loop_
_entity.id
_entity.type
_entity.pdbx_description
1 polymer ?
#
loop_
_entity_poly.entity_id
_entity_poly.type
_entity_poly.pdbx_seq_one_letter_code
_entity_poly.pdbx_strand_id
1 'polypeptide(L)'
;MSDRYVLVEDAIADRREGRDPVAGACVVVPGSAAGGPAELVGAIVDVLIEAERAGAACVLLAGEKRDLDTAVAAVCRYVVADRPEVLEEARQLFGPDRVQQVESVAVDQIRSWIRQIPVSSAESVRLRRRVGAVAGQLKSARSIYGRMRRRRT
;
A
#
# COMPACT_ATOMS: atom_id res chain seq x y z
N MET A 1 11.09 -17.11 12.63
CA MET A 1 10.56 -16.90 11.27
C MET A 1 9.59 -15.75 11.36
N SER A 2 9.98 -14.55 10.92
CA SER A 2 9.12 -13.37 11.02
C SER A 2 7.93 -13.52 10.07
N ASP A 3 6.72 -13.27 10.57
CA ASP A 3 5.52 -13.24 9.76
C ASP A 3 5.68 -12.17 8.68
N ARG A 4 5.51 -12.59 7.42
CA ARG A 4 5.71 -11.72 6.24
C ARG A 4 4.55 -10.75 6.00
N TYR A 5 3.57 -10.74 6.89
CA TYR A 5 2.41 -9.86 6.82
C TYR A 5 1.85 -9.58 8.20
N VAL A 6 1.12 -8.47 8.30
CA VAL A 6 0.40 -8.05 9.49
C VAL A 6 -0.98 -7.56 9.04
N LEU A 7 -2.04 -8.00 9.72
CA LEU A 7 -3.37 -7.46 9.49
C LEU A 7 -3.41 -6.02 9.97
N VAL A 8 -4.16 -5.15 9.29
CA VAL A 8 -4.25 -3.74 9.68
C VAL A 8 -4.70 -3.58 11.14
N GLU A 9 -5.55 -4.48 11.65
CA GLU A 9 -6.01 -4.46 13.04
C GLU A 9 -4.91 -4.83 14.04
N ASP A 10 -4.11 -5.87 13.72
CA ASP A 10 -2.95 -6.26 14.53
C ASP A 10 -1.90 -5.15 14.55
N ALA A 11 -1.67 -4.50 13.40
CA ALA A 11 -0.77 -3.36 13.30
C ALA A 11 -1.23 -2.17 14.16
N ILE A 12 -2.55 -1.94 14.22
CA ILE A 12 -3.14 -0.92 15.11
C ILE A 12 -2.93 -1.31 16.58
N ALA A 13 -3.10 -2.58 16.94
CA ALA A 13 -2.88 -3.07 18.31
C ALA A 13 -1.40 -2.93 18.72
N ASP A 14 -0.48 -3.38 17.88
CA ASP A 14 0.97 -3.25 18.09
C ASP A 14 1.40 -1.79 18.28
N ARG A 15 0.83 -0.88 17.49
CA ARG A 15 1.07 0.57 17.63
C ARG A 15 0.61 1.09 18.99
N ARG A 16 -0.55 0.67 19.49
CA ARG A 16 -1.04 1.06 20.83
C ARG A 16 -0.09 0.59 21.93
N GLU A 17 0.65 -0.50 21.68
CA GLU A 17 1.63 -1.07 22.59
C GLU A 17 3.07 -0.54 22.37
N GLY A 18 3.25 0.43 21.44
CA GLY A 18 4.55 1.04 21.16
C GLY A 18 5.54 0.15 20.40
N ARG A 19 5.05 -0.93 19.77
CA ARG A 19 5.85 -1.76 18.85
C ARG A 19 5.86 -1.14 17.46
N ASP A 20 6.85 -1.50 16.64
CA ASP A 20 6.89 -1.16 15.20
C ASP A 20 6.13 -2.25 14.41
N PRO A 21 4.91 -1.98 13.92
CA PRO A 21 4.06 -3.01 13.35
C PRO A 21 4.41 -3.40 11.90
N VAL A 22 5.24 -2.62 11.20
CA VAL A 22 5.31 -2.67 9.72
C VAL A 22 6.73 -2.84 9.15
N ALA A 23 7.72 -3.11 9.99
CA ALA A 23 9.10 -3.29 9.56
C ALA A 23 9.29 -4.54 8.66
N GLY A 24 9.12 -4.36 7.34
CA GLY A 24 9.37 -5.39 6.33
C GLY A 24 8.23 -6.40 6.13
N ALA A 25 7.04 -6.13 6.66
CA ALA A 25 5.85 -6.96 6.49
C ALA A 25 4.86 -6.31 5.50
N CYS A 26 4.11 -7.12 4.76
CA CYS A 26 2.97 -6.65 3.97
C CYS A 26 1.80 -6.29 4.90
N VAL A 27 1.16 -5.14 4.73
CA VAL A 27 -0.07 -4.80 5.46
C VAL A 27 -1.28 -5.28 4.68
N VAL A 28 -2.11 -6.07 5.35
CA VAL A 28 -3.30 -6.69 4.74
C VAL A 28 -4.54 -6.06 5.33
N VAL A 29 -5.42 -5.60 4.45
CA VAL A 29 -6.65 -4.93 4.83
C VAL A 29 -7.82 -5.75 4.30
N PRO A 30 -8.63 -6.36 5.19
CA PRO A 30 -9.88 -6.99 4.78
C PRO A 30 -10.81 -5.96 4.13
N GLY A 31 -11.56 -6.36 3.12
CA GLY A 31 -12.64 -5.56 2.56
C GLY A 31 -13.78 -5.38 3.55
N SER A 32 -14.59 -4.35 3.33
CA SER A 32 -15.73 -3.99 4.17
C SER A 32 -16.75 -5.13 4.34
N ALA A 33 -16.97 -5.93 3.29
CA ALA A 33 -17.85 -7.09 3.29
C ALA A 33 -17.38 -8.19 4.25
N ALA A 34 -16.07 -8.27 4.50
CA ALA A 34 -15.45 -9.19 5.44
C ALA A 34 -15.27 -8.59 6.85
N GLY A 35 -15.95 -7.46 7.14
CA GLY A 35 -15.85 -6.76 8.43
C GLY A 35 -14.65 -5.81 8.53
N GLY A 36 -13.90 -5.62 7.43
CA GLY A 36 -12.81 -4.66 7.38
C GLY A 36 -13.27 -3.20 7.29
N PRO A 37 -12.33 -2.25 7.33
CA PRO A 37 -12.68 -0.83 7.34
C PRO A 37 -13.16 -0.34 5.96
N ALA A 38 -14.29 0.37 5.95
CA ALA A 38 -14.79 1.08 4.77
C ALA A 38 -14.21 2.50 4.62
N GLU A 39 -13.78 3.10 5.73
CA GLU A 39 -13.32 4.48 5.79
C GLU A 39 -11.88 4.60 6.29
N LEU A 40 -11.21 5.67 5.84
CA LEU A 40 -9.88 6.06 6.30
C LEU A 40 -10.00 6.93 7.55
N VAL A 41 -9.94 6.30 8.73
CA VAL A 41 -10.06 7.00 10.02
C VAL A 41 -8.87 6.73 10.94
N GLY A 42 -8.40 7.79 11.60
CA GLY A 42 -7.44 7.77 12.70
C GLY A 42 -6.31 6.75 12.53
N ALA A 43 -6.34 5.71 13.37
CA ALA A 43 -5.29 4.69 13.45
C ALA A 43 -5.06 3.91 12.15
N ILE A 44 -6.08 3.73 11.31
CA ILE A 44 -5.93 3.04 10.02
C ILE A 44 -5.04 3.87 9.09
N VAL A 45 -5.30 5.18 9.00
CA VAL A 45 -4.51 6.09 8.17
C VAL A 45 -3.05 6.10 8.64
N ASP A 46 -2.83 6.18 9.95
CA ASP A 46 -1.50 6.15 10.54
C ASP A 46 -0.72 4.89 10.14
N VAL A 47 -1.34 3.71 10.29
CA VAL A 47 -0.71 2.43 9.94
C VAL A 47 -0.40 2.35 8.45
N LEU A 48 -1.31 2.76 7.57
CA LEU A 48 -1.08 2.72 6.12
C LEU A 48 0.02 3.70 5.68
N ILE A 49 0.09 4.88 6.31
CA ILE A 49 1.19 5.84 6.08
C ILE A 49 2.52 5.25 6.54
N GLU A 50 2.55 4.58 7.69
CA GLU A 50 3.78 3.95 8.21
C GLU A 50 4.23 2.78 7.35
N ALA A 51 3.29 1.96 6.88
CA ALA A 51 3.56 0.89 5.94
C ALA A 51 4.22 1.44 4.66
N GLU A 52 3.61 2.44 4.04
CA GLU A 52 4.18 3.09 2.84
C GLU A 52 5.54 3.75 3.15
N ARG A 53 5.71 4.34 4.34
CA ARG A 53 6.99 4.92 4.78
C ARG A 53 8.08 3.88 4.91
N ALA A 54 7.76 2.71 5.45
CA ALA A 54 8.63 1.55 5.60
C ALA A 54 8.88 0.80 4.28
N GLY A 55 8.09 1.09 3.24
CA GLY A 55 8.15 0.39 1.97
C GLY A 55 7.37 -0.93 1.95
N ALA A 56 6.54 -1.15 2.96
CA ALA A 56 5.60 -2.25 3.01
C ALA A 56 4.49 -2.05 1.96
N ALA A 57 4.09 -3.15 1.32
CA ALA A 57 2.94 -3.12 0.42
C ALA A 57 1.64 -3.18 1.23
N CYS A 58 0.66 -2.36 0.85
CA CYS A 58 -0.71 -2.44 1.36
C CYS A 58 -1.57 -3.23 0.37
N VAL A 59 -2.27 -4.26 0.85
CA VAL A 59 -3.07 -5.19 0.05
C VAL A 59 -4.50 -5.21 0.56
N LEU A 60 -5.45 -4.97 -0.34
CA LEU A 60 -6.89 -5.12 -0.08
C LEU A 60 -7.34 -6.55 -0.39
N LEU A 61 -8.17 -7.12 0.48
CA LEU A 61 -8.88 -8.39 0.26
C LEU A 61 -10.34 -8.09 -0.12
N ALA A 62 -10.65 -8.10 -1.41
CA ALA A 62 -11.98 -7.78 -1.92
C ALA A 62 -12.79 -9.06 -2.14
N GLY A 63 -13.81 -9.29 -1.30
CA GLY A 63 -14.75 -10.41 -1.45
C GLY A 63 -16.02 -10.02 -2.21
N GLU A 64 -16.34 -8.73 -2.25
CA GLU A 64 -17.47 -8.17 -2.99
C GLU A 64 -17.07 -6.91 -3.76
N LYS A 65 -17.86 -6.54 -4.77
CA LYS A 65 -17.61 -5.34 -5.60
C LYS A 65 -17.57 -4.06 -4.77
N ARG A 66 -18.45 -3.93 -3.77
CA ARG A 66 -18.49 -2.78 -2.85
C ARG A 66 -17.19 -2.57 -2.08
N ASP A 67 -16.35 -3.60 -1.92
CA ASP A 67 -15.06 -3.45 -1.25
C ASP A 67 -14.09 -2.57 -2.06
N LEU A 68 -14.26 -2.54 -3.39
CA LEU A 68 -13.44 -1.75 -4.32
C LEU A 68 -13.79 -0.26 -4.30
N ASP A 69 -15.00 0.09 -3.85
CA ASP A 69 -15.53 1.46 -3.81
C ASP A 69 -15.27 2.16 -2.45
N THR A 70 -14.30 1.67 -1.68
CA THR A 70 -13.98 2.21 -0.35
C THR A 70 -12.81 3.19 -0.41
N ALA A 71 -12.76 4.13 0.54
CA ALA A 71 -11.60 5.02 0.68
C ALA A 71 -10.32 4.23 0.97
N VAL A 72 -10.46 3.09 1.64
CA VAL A 72 -9.38 2.13 1.91
C VAL A 72 -8.87 1.48 0.61
N ALA A 73 -9.76 1.09 -0.29
CA ALA A 73 -9.36 0.54 -1.58
C ALA A 73 -8.51 1.52 -2.40
N ALA A 74 -8.84 2.82 -2.34
CA ALA A 74 -8.09 3.85 -3.06
C ALA A 74 -6.63 4.01 -2.60
N VAL A 75 -6.29 3.62 -1.37
CA VAL A 75 -4.91 3.69 -0.85
C VAL A 75 -4.17 2.36 -0.90
N CYS A 76 -4.89 1.24 -1.03
CA CYS A 76 -4.27 -0.07 -1.23
C CYS A 76 -3.65 -0.17 -2.62
N ARG A 77 -2.41 -0.67 -2.67
CA ARG A 77 -1.63 -0.76 -3.91
C ARG A 77 -1.98 -2.01 -4.72
N TYR A 78 -2.36 -3.08 -4.03
CA TYR A 78 -2.70 -4.37 -4.61
C TYR A 78 -4.08 -4.80 -4.13
N VAL A 79 -4.78 -5.55 -4.98
CA VAL A 79 -6.09 -6.12 -4.67
C VAL A 79 -6.03 -7.62 -4.88
N VAL A 80 -6.67 -8.34 -3.98
CA VAL A 80 -6.84 -9.79 -4.03
C VAL A 80 -8.32 -10.09 -4.03
N ALA A 81 -8.76 -10.95 -4.94
CA ALA A 81 -10.14 -11.40 -5.03
C ALA A 81 -10.21 -12.90 -5.34
N ASP A 82 -11.27 -13.55 -4.87
CA ASP A 82 -11.56 -14.97 -5.14
C ASP A 82 -12.71 -15.16 -6.15
N ARG A 83 -13.58 -14.16 -6.28
CA ARG A 83 -14.72 -14.20 -7.22
C ARG A 83 -14.40 -13.59 -8.58
N PRO A 84 -14.72 -14.27 -9.70
CA PRO A 84 -14.45 -13.76 -11.05
C PRO A 84 -15.03 -12.37 -11.33
N GLU A 85 -16.25 -12.10 -10.86
CA GLU A 85 -16.94 -10.84 -11.09
C GLU A 85 -16.32 -9.66 -10.31
N VAL A 86 -15.71 -9.92 -9.16
CA VAL A 86 -14.96 -8.93 -8.38
C VAL A 86 -13.58 -8.72 -9.00
N LEU A 87 -12.96 -9.81 -9.46
CA LEU A 87 -11.65 -9.79 -10.11
C LEU A 87 -11.66 -8.98 -11.40
N GLU A 88 -12.69 -9.15 -12.24
CA GLU A 88 -12.84 -8.39 -13.48
C GLU A 88 -12.94 -6.89 -13.20
N GLU A 89 -13.78 -6.50 -12.24
CA GLU A 89 -13.98 -5.11 -11.85
C GLU A 89 -12.72 -4.51 -11.21
N ALA A 90 -12.06 -5.26 -10.32
CA ALA A 90 -10.78 -4.86 -9.75
C ALA A 90 -9.72 -4.63 -10.84
N ARG A 91 -9.66 -5.48 -11.87
CA ARG A 91 -8.72 -5.33 -12.99
C ARG A 91 -8.99 -4.07 -13.81
N GLN A 92 -10.26 -3.70 -13.98
CA GLN A 92 -10.64 -2.46 -14.66
C GLN A 92 -10.22 -1.22 -13.87
N LEU A 93 -10.37 -1.25 -12.54
CA LEU A 93 -10.09 -0.11 -11.66
C LEU A 93 -8.59 0.06 -11.33
N PHE A 94 -7.89 -1.04 -11.03
CA PHE A 94 -6.51 -1.03 -10.51
C PHE A 94 -5.46 -1.43 -11.55
N GLY A 95 -5.89 -2.01 -12.67
CA GLY A 95 -5.02 -2.59 -13.68
C GLY A 95 -4.62 -4.05 -13.38
N PRO A 96 -4.37 -4.87 -14.41
CA PRO A 96 -4.17 -6.31 -14.25
C PRO A 96 -2.92 -6.68 -13.44
N ASP A 97 -1.87 -5.86 -13.48
CA ASP A 97 -0.61 -6.11 -12.75
C ASP A 97 -0.74 -5.98 -11.23
N ARG A 98 -1.82 -5.35 -10.75
CA ARG A 98 -2.04 -5.06 -9.34
C ARG A 98 -3.10 -5.95 -8.71
N VAL A 99 -3.73 -6.81 -9.51
CA VAL A 99 -4.87 -7.62 -9.09
C VAL A 99 -4.50 -9.10 -9.19
N GLN A 100 -4.67 -9.82 -8.10
CA GLN A 100 -4.42 -11.25 -8.04
C GLN A 100 -5.68 -12.04 -7.69
N GLN A 101 -5.81 -13.19 -8.34
CA GLN A 101 -6.84 -14.16 -8.03
C GLN A 101 -6.31 -15.16 -7.01
N VAL A 102 -7.12 -15.45 -5.99
CA VAL A 102 -6.86 -16.49 -4.99
C VAL A 102 -8.05 -17.45 -4.91
N GLU A 103 -7.87 -18.56 -4.21
CA GLU A 103 -8.95 -19.51 -3.96
C GLU A 103 -9.96 -18.99 -2.93
N SER A 104 -9.50 -18.19 -1.96
CA SER A 104 -10.36 -17.57 -0.95
C SER A 104 -9.76 -16.28 -0.41
N VAL A 105 -10.62 -15.27 -0.19
CA VAL A 105 -10.25 -14.05 0.54
C VAL A 105 -10.39 -14.16 2.07
N ALA A 106 -10.64 -15.36 2.60
CA ALA A 106 -10.63 -15.60 4.03
C ALA A 106 -9.21 -15.39 4.60
N VAL A 107 -9.11 -14.58 5.66
CA VAL A 107 -7.83 -14.15 6.27
C VAL A 107 -6.92 -15.33 6.61
N ASP A 108 -7.48 -16.43 7.13
CA ASP A 108 -6.72 -17.64 7.48
C ASP A 108 -6.11 -18.36 6.27
N GLN A 109 -6.73 -18.24 5.09
CA GLN A 109 -6.28 -18.91 3.87
C GLN A 109 -5.25 -18.09 3.08
N ILE A 110 -5.30 -16.77 3.25
CA ILE A 110 -4.43 -15.80 2.59
C ILE A 110 -2.96 -15.90 3.03
N ARG A 111 -2.70 -16.48 4.21
CA ARG A 111 -1.33 -16.71 4.75
C ARG A 111 -0.40 -17.42 3.76
N SER A 112 -0.97 -18.34 2.97
CA SER A 112 -0.24 -19.13 1.97
C SER A 112 0.17 -18.28 0.76
N TRP A 113 -0.71 -17.37 0.33
CA TRP A 113 -0.53 -16.51 -0.83
C TRP A 113 0.39 -15.32 -0.54
N ILE A 114 0.29 -14.66 0.62
CA ILE A 114 1.09 -13.45 0.89
C ILE A 114 2.59 -13.72 0.84
N ARG A 115 3.02 -14.97 1.09
CA ARG A 115 4.42 -15.39 0.93
C ARG A 115 4.97 -15.19 -0.49
N GLN A 116 4.09 -15.08 -1.49
CA GLN A 116 4.41 -14.90 -2.91
C GLN A 116 4.40 -13.43 -3.35
N ILE A 117 3.88 -12.51 -2.53
CA ILE A 117 3.92 -11.08 -2.86
C ILE A 117 5.38 -10.62 -2.76
N PRO A 118 5.93 -9.98 -3.81
CA PRO A 118 7.25 -9.40 -3.74
C PRO A 118 7.25 -8.27 -2.72
N VAL A 119 7.76 -8.56 -1.52
CA VAL A 119 8.09 -7.52 -0.54
C VAL A 119 9.20 -6.71 -1.18
N SER A 120 8.90 -5.45 -1.55
CA SER A 120 9.97 -4.53 -1.95
C SER A 120 10.89 -4.42 -0.74
N SER A 121 12.09 -4.98 -0.82
CA SER A 121 13.03 -4.92 0.29
C SER A 121 13.17 -3.46 0.70
N ALA A 122 13.22 -3.18 2.01
CA ALA A 122 13.37 -1.82 2.51
C ALA A 122 14.57 -1.10 1.85
N GLU A 123 15.59 -1.86 1.41
CA GLU A 123 16.70 -1.38 0.57
C GLU A 123 16.25 -0.85 -0.80
N SER A 124 15.38 -1.54 -1.51
CA SER A 124 14.86 -1.13 -2.83
C SER A 124 14.08 0.19 -2.75
N VAL A 125 13.33 0.40 -1.67
CA VAL A 125 12.58 1.64 -1.41
C VAL A 125 13.49 2.79 -0.98
N ARG A 126 14.49 2.51 -0.11
CA ARG A 126 15.54 3.49 0.23
C ARG A 126 16.35 3.92 -1.00
N LEU A 127 16.66 2.99 -1.91
CA LEU A 127 17.36 3.28 -3.15
C LEU A 127 16.52 4.19 -4.05
N ARG A 128 15.22 3.89 -4.23
CA ARG A 128 14.30 4.76 -4.99
C ARG A 128 14.16 6.16 -4.38
N ARG A 129 14.11 6.28 -3.04
CA ARG A 129 14.10 7.60 -2.38
C ARG A 129 15.40 8.38 -2.58
N ARG A 130 16.56 7.72 -2.51
CA ARG A 130 17.85 8.37 -2.82
C ARG A 130 17.92 8.84 -4.27
N VAL A 131 17.52 8.00 -5.22
CA VAL A 131 17.51 8.36 -6.65
C VAL A 131 16.48 9.47 -6.94
N GLY A 132 15.29 9.41 -6.35
CA GLY A 132 14.26 10.44 -6.48
C GLY A 132 14.65 11.79 -5.86
N ALA A 133 15.33 11.79 -4.71
CA ALA A 133 15.84 13.01 -4.08
C ALA A 133 16.96 13.65 -4.91
N VAL A 134 17.88 12.85 -5.46
CA VAL A 134 18.95 13.34 -6.34
C VAL A 134 18.38 13.88 -7.67
N ALA A 135 17.39 13.19 -8.26
CA ALA A 135 16.70 13.67 -9.46
C ALA A 135 15.88 14.94 -9.21
N GLY A 136 15.29 15.09 -8.01
CA GLY A 136 14.64 16.31 -7.55
C GLY A 136 15.60 17.49 -7.40
N GLN A 137 16.83 17.25 -6.91
CA GLN A 137 17.88 18.27 -6.85
C GLN A 137 18.35 18.73 -8.24
N LEU A 138 18.46 17.80 -9.20
CA LEU A 138 18.84 18.12 -10.58
C LEU A 138 17.78 18.94 -11.33
N LYS A 139 16.50 18.81 -10.98
CA LYS A 139 15.43 19.68 -11.52
C LYS A 139 15.44 21.11 -10.95
N SER A 140 16.19 21.38 -9.88
CA SER A 140 16.25 22.74 -9.28
C SER A 140 17.22 23.69 -10.01
N ALA A 141 18.16 23.18 -10.81
CA ALA A 141 19.16 24.00 -11.51
C ALA A 141 18.58 24.89 -12.62
N ARG A 142 17.42 24.53 -13.21
CA ARG A 142 16.72 25.40 -14.19
C ARG A 142 16.01 26.59 -13.55
N SER A 143 15.81 26.60 -12.22
CA SER A 143 15.20 27.75 -11.52
C SER A 143 16.21 28.85 -11.16
N ILE A 144 17.51 28.57 -11.23
CA ILE A 144 18.57 29.52 -10.84
C ILE A 144 18.95 30.43 -12.02
N TYR A 145 18.96 29.93 -13.26
CA TYR A 145 19.26 30.74 -14.45
C TYR A 145 18.13 31.66 -14.91
N GLY A 146 16.90 31.49 -14.40
CA GLY A 146 15.76 32.37 -14.72
C GLY A 146 15.82 33.74 -14.03
N ARG A 147 16.67 33.91 -13.00
CA ARG A 147 16.66 35.11 -12.15
C ARG A 147 17.68 36.19 -12.55
N MET A 148 18.53 35.95 -13.55
CA MET A 148 19.47 36.95 -14.09
C MET A 148 18.90 37.78 -15.26
N ARG A 149 17.68 37.51 -15.72
CA ARG A 149 17.03 38.26 -16.82
C ARG A 149 16.02 39.32 -16.35
N ARG A 150 16.00 39.69 -15.07
CA ARG A 150 15.43 40.97 -14.63
C ARG A 150 16.55 41.99 -14.49
N ARG A 151 17.05 42.36 -15.66
CA ARG A 151 17.86 43.55 -15.91
C ARG A 151 16.99 44.79 -15.70
N ARG A 152 17.60 45.84 -15.14
CA ARG A 152 17.55 47.21 -15.66
C ARG A 152 16.21 47.66 -16.27
N THR A 153 15.46 48.41 -15.47
CA THR A 153 14.82 49.67 -15.86
C THR A 153 14.78 50.52 -14.61
#